data_AF-B2BG53-F1
#
_entry.id   AF-B2BG53-F1
#
_cell.length_a   1.000
_cell.length_b   1.000
_cell.length_c   1.000
_cell.angle_alpha   90.00
_cell.angle_beta   90.00
_cell.angle_gamma   90.00
#
_symmetry.space_group_name_H-M   'P 1'
#
loop_
_entity.id
_entity.type
_entity.pdbx_description
1 polymer ?
#
loop_
_entity_poly.entity_id
_entity_poly.type
_entity_poly.pdbx_seq_one_letter_code
_entity_poly.pdbx_strand_id
1 'polypeptide(L)'
;WTLVGGGVFDRKQTSRTMASVMPKGVKWKHSAVAGFEPENNNVVLEDGERIGYRVLVAAPGLKLDWDAVEGLSDTLGKNGVTSNYLFDMAPYTWDLVQQLNEGRAIFTQPPMPI
;
A
#
# COMPACT_ATOMS: atom_id res chain seq x y z
N TRP A 1 5.01 7.04 -1.25
CA TRP A 1 6.26 7.47 -0.60
C TRP A 1 7.13 8.35 -1.51
N THR A 2 6.60 9.50 -1.95
CA THR A 2 7.28 10.39 -2.91
C THR A 2 8.60 10.95 -2.38
N LEU A 3 8.60 11.50 -1.16
CA LEU A 3 9.78 12.16 -0.58
C LEU A 3 10.86 11.20 -0.08
N VAL A 4 10.52 9.92 0.13
CA VAL A 4 11.52 8.87 0.36
C VAL A 4 12.23 8.55 -0.95
N GLY A 5 11.48 8.35 -2.05
CA GLY A 5 12.07 8.14 -3.37
C GLY A 5 12.80 9.35 -3.94
N GLY A 6 12.57 10.54 -3.38
CA GLY A 6 13.34 11.75 -3.66
C GLY A 6 14.51 12.00 -2.71
N GLY A 7 14.84 11.07 -1.80
CA GLY A 7 16.01 11.19 -0.90
C GLY A 7 15.86 12.19 0.26
N VAL A 8 14.65 12.69 0.54
CA VAL A 8 14.41 13.71 1.58
C VAL A 8 14.16 13.10 2.96
N PHE A 9 13.52 11.92 3.01
CA PHE A 9 13.18 11.23 4.26
C PHE A 9 13.66 9.79 4.28
N ASP A 10 14.04 9.28 5.45
CA ASP A 10 14.18 7.84 5.68
C ASP A 10 12.80 7.20 5.75
N ARG A 11 12.60 6.06 5.06
CA ARG A 11 11.34 5.32 5.06
C ARG A 11 10.83 5.01 6.48
N LYS A 12 11.72 4.75 7.44
CA LYS A 12 11.37 4.44 8.84
C LYS A 12 10.67 5.61 9.54
N GLN A 13 10.92 6.84 9.10
CA GLN A 13 10.23 8.03 9.64
C GLN A 13 8.76 8.09 9.18
N THR A 14 8.39 7.32 8.14
CA THR A 14 7.05 7.33 7.54
C THR A 14 6.16 6.19 8.04
N SER A 15 6.66 5.34 8.94
CA SER A 15 5.90 4.22 9.49
C SER A 15 5.89 4.22 11.01
N ARG A 16 4.81 3.72 11.59
CA ARG A 16 4.64 3.48 13.03
C ARG A 16 3.95 2.14 13.22
N THR A 17 4.10 1.55 14.40
CA THR A 17 3.31 0.35 14.72
C THR A 17 1.84 0.73 14.78
N MET A 18 0.97 -0.09 14.18
CA MET A 18 -0.48 0.20 14.16
C MET A 18 -1.05 0.34 15.58
N ALA A 19 -0.58 -0.49 16.52
CA ALA A 19 -0.94 -0.39 17.94
C ALA A 19 -0.67 1.00 18.54
N SER A 20 0.43 1.66 18.16
CA SER A 20 0.80 2.97 18.73
C SER A 20 -0.08 4.13 18.27
N VAL A 21 -0.83 3.94 17.18
CA VAL A 21 -1.72 4.97 16.61
C VAL A 21 -3.20 4.67 16.85
N MET A 22 -3.54 3.54 17.48
CA MET A 22 -4.91 3.22 17.83
C MET A 22 -5.45 4.15 18.94
N PRO A 23 -6.64 4.73 18.79
CA PRO A 23 -7.25 5.53 19.85
C PRO A 23 -7.50 4.74 21.12
N LYS A 24 -7.41 5.43 22.27
CA LYS A 24 -7.76 4.83 23.56
C LYS A 24 -9.23 4.41 23.56
N GLY A 25 -9.50 3.21 24.08
CA GLY A 25 -10.86 2.66 24.21
C GLY A 25 -11.40 1.95 22.96
N VAL A 26 -10.65 1.89 21.86
CA VAL A 26 -11.04 1.10 20.67
C VAL A 26 -10.57 -0.35 20.81
N LYS A 27 -11.44 -1.29 20.43
CA LYS A 27 -11.06 -2.69 20.25
C LYS A 27 -10.49 -2.86 18.84
N TRP A 28 -9.20 -3.19 18.75
CA TRP A 28 -8.56 -3.52 17.49
C TRP A 28 -8.66 -5.02 17.22
N LYS A 29 -9.45 -5.42 16.21
CA LYS A 29 -9.50 -6.79 15.71
C LYS A 29 -8.48 -6.94 14.59
N HIS A 30 -7.48 -7.79 14.81
CA HIS A 30 -6.34 -7.96 13.92
C HIS A 30 -6.63 -9.11 12.93
N SER A 31 -7.57 -8.88 12.01
CA SER A 31 -7.99 -9.85 10.99
C SER A 31 -8.49 -9.12 9.75
N ALA A 32 -8.31 -9.73 8.58
CA ALA A 32 -8.84 -9.21 7.33
C ALA A 32 -10.36 -9.41 7.22
N VAL A 33 -11.04 -8.42 6.66
CA VAL A 33 -12.44 -8.56 6.24
C VAL A 33 -12.45 -9.28 4.89
N ALA A 34 -13.14 -10.42 4.83
CA ALA A 34 -13.32 -11.21 3.62
C ALA A 34 -14.59 -10.82 2.84
N GLY A 35 -15.60 -10.24 3.51
CA GLY A 35 -16.83 -9.85 2.85
C GLY A 35 -17.75 -8.95 3.68
N PHE A 36 -18.76 -8.40 3.01
CA PHE A 36 -19.82 -7.58 3.61
C PHE A 36 -21.16 -8.29 3.46
N GLU A 37 -21.94 -8.36 4.54
CA GLU A 37 -23.33 -8.84 4.55
C GLU A 37 -24.24 -7.66 4.98
N PRO A 38 -24.47 -6.66 4.12
CA PRO A 38 -25.17 -5.42 4.49
C PRO A 38 -26.61 -5.66 4.93
N GLU A 39 -27.30 -6.64 4.33
CA GLU A 39 -28.67 -7.02 4.69
C GLU A 39 -28.81 -7.47 6.15
N ASN A 40 -27.73 -8.00 6.73
CA ASN A 40 -27.70 -8.47 8.12
C ASN A 40 -26.91 -7.53 9.04
N ASN A 41 -26.44 -6.40 8.51
CA ASN A 41 -25.50 -5.49 9.18
C ASN A 41 -24.25 -6.20 9.74
N ASN A 42 -23.64 -7.10 8.94
CA ASN A 42 -22.43 -7.84 9.34
C ASN A 42 -21.26 -7.60 8.38
N VAL A 43 -20.05 -7.72 8.92
CA VAL A 43 -18.84 -8.03 8.14
C VAL A 43 -18.42 -9.47 8.42
N VAL A 44 -17.88 -10.15 7.39
CA VAL A 44 -17.35 -11.51 7.49
C VAL A 44 -15.83 -11.40 7.47
N LEU A 45 -15.18 -11.99 8.47
CA LEU A 45 -13.73 -12.04 8.55
C LEU A 45 -13.16 -13.23 7.77
N GLU A 46 -11.85 -13.24 7.55
CA GLU A 46 -11.15 -14.32 6.84
C GLU A 46 -11.26 -15.69 7.53
N ASP A 47 -11.49 -15.72 8.84
CA ASP A 47 -11.74 -16.94 9.62
C ASP A 47 -13.23 -17.37 9.63
N GLY A 48 -14.10 -16.63 8.94
CA GLY A 48 -15.54 -16.86 8.88
C GLY A 48 -16.34 -16.27 10.03
N GLU A 49 -15.70 -15.62 11.02
CA GLU A 49 -16.39 -14.90 12.10
C GLU A 49 -17.24 -13.76 11.50
N ARG A 50 -18.43 -13.56 12.07
CA ARG A 50 -19.31 -12.43 11.74
C ARG A 50 -19.27 -11.39 12.85
N ILE A 51 -18.97 -10.15 12.47
CA ILE A 51 -19.07 -9.00 13.37
C ILE A 51 -20.24 -8.13 12.92
N GLY A 52 -21.24 -8.02 13.80
CA GLY A 52 -22.38 -7.14 13.60
C GLY A 52 -22.07 -5.68 13.91
N TYR A 53 -22.72 -4.78 13.19
CA TYR A 53 -22.61 -3.33 13.38
C TYR A 53 -23.97 -2.64 13.40
N ARG A 54 -24.03 -1.46 14.01
CA ARG A 54 -25.15 -0.52 13.84
C ARG A 54 -24.88 0.48 12.71
N VAL A 55 -23.61 0.86 12.56
CA VAL A 55 -23.10 1.74 11.50
C VAL A 55 -21.74 1.19 11.08
N LEU A 56 -21.51 1.12 9.77
CA LEU A 56 -20.23 0.70 9.19
C LEU A 56 -19.57 1.88 8.48
N VAL A 57 -18.31 2.14 8.83
CA VAL A 57 -17.44 3.03 8.05
C VAL A 57 -16.42 2.15 7.33
N ALA A 58 -16.51 2.09 6.00
CA ALA A 58 -15.58 1.33 5.17
C ALA A 58 -14.42 2.23 4.70
N ALA A 59 -13.19 1.84 5.05
CA ALA A 59 -11.96 2.52 4.63
C ALA A 59 -10.87 1.52 4.19
N PRO A 60 -11.13 0.65 3.19
CA PRO A 60 -10.20 -0.41 2.78
C PRO A 60 -8.97 0.08 2.00
N GLY A 61 -8.95 1.34 1.59
CA GLY A 61 -7.91 1.87 0.70
C GLY A 61 -8.06 1.36 -0.73
N LEU A 62 -6.95 1.35 -1.46
CA LEU A 62 -6.84 0.88 -2.85
C LEU A 62 -5.95 -0.36 -2.92
N LYS A 63 -6.23 -1.24 -3.89
CA LYS A 63 -5.34 -2.34 -4.27
C LYS A 63 -4.42 -1.85 -5.39
N LEU A 64 -3.12 -2.08 -5.23
CA LEU A 64 -2.14 -1.91 -6.30
C LEU A 64 -2.14 -3.18 -7.17
N ASP A 65 -2.47 -3.04 -8.44
CA ASP A 65 -2.55 -4.16 -9.38
C ASP A 65 -1.31 -4.20 -10.29
N TRP A 66 -0.23 -4.81 -9.78
CA TRP A 66 1.04 -4.91 -10.49
C TRP A 66 0.96 -5.80 -11.73
N ASP A 67 0.06 -6.78 -11.71
CA ASP A 67 -0.13 -7.75 -12.79
C ASP A 67 -0.92 -7.16 -13.98
N ALA A 68 -1.54 -5.99 -13.79
CA ALA A 68 -2.21 -5.26 -14.87
C ALA A 68 -1.22 -4.72 -15.94
N VAL A 69 0.08 -4.69 -15.63
CA VAL A 69 1.14 -4.38 -16.60
C VAL A 69 1.96 -5.64 -16.82
N GLU A 70 1.91 -6.16 -18.04
CA GLU A 70 2.62 -7.38 -18.42
C GLU A 70 4.11 -7.29 -18.08
N GLY A 71 4.61 -8.29 -17.33
CA GLY A 71 6.00 -8.39 -16.90
C GLY A 71 6.43 -7.45 -15.76
N LEU A 72 5.56 -6.57 -15.25
CA LEU A 72 5.93 -5.61 -14.21
C LEU A 72 6.27 -6.29 -12.89
N SER A 73 5.39 -7.17 -12.40
CA SER A 73 5.60 -7.93 -11.16
C SER A 73 6.92 -8.71 -11.19
N ASP A 74 7.28 -9.26 -12.35
CA ASP A 74 8.52 -10.00 -12.51
C ASP A 74 9.74 -9.10 -12.35
N THR A 75 9.72 -7.87 -12.90
CA THR A 75 10.89 -6.97 -12.93
C THR A 75 10.95 -5.92 -11.81
N LEU A 76 9.89 -5.75 -11.03
CA LEU A 76 9.85 -4.73 -9.98
C LEU A 76 10.95 -4.95 -8.93
N GLY A 77 11.72 -3.91 -8.64
CA GLY A 77 12.88 -3.97 -7.74
C GLY A 77 14.17 -4.49 -8.39
N LYS A 78 14.15 -4.79 -9.69
CA LYS A 78 15.34 -5.17 -10.48
C LYS A 78 15.35 -4.46 -11.83
N ASN A 79 16.48 -4.56 -12.53
CA ASN A 79 16.66 -4.01 -13.89
C ASN A 79 16.30 -2.51 -14.03
N GLY A 80 16.41 -1.72 -12.96
CA GLY A 80 16.06 -0.30 -12.98
C GLY A 80 14.55 0.01 -12.89
N VAL A 81 13.71 -0.98 -12.59
CA VAL A 81 12.25 -0.80 -12.44
C VAL A 81 11.87 -0.70 -10.98
N THR A 82 11.18 0.38 -10.60
CA THR A 82 10.84 0.72 -9.22
C THR A 82 9.46 1.36 -9.11
N SER A 83 8.92 1.49 -7.90
CA SER A 83 7.72 2.27 -7.63
C SER A 83 7.71 2.86 -6.22
N ASN A 84 7.40 4.16 -6.13
CA ASN A 84 7.20 4.85 -4.86
C ASN A 84 5.89 4.48 -4.14
N TYR A 85 5.03 3.66 -4.75
CA TYR A 85 3.81 3.16 -4.11
C TYR A 85 4.07 1.95 -3.19
N LEU A 86 5.25 1.32 -3.26
CA LEU A 86 5.65 0.28 -2.31
C LEU A 86 6.64 0.83 -1.28
N PHE A 87 6.36 0.58 -0.02
CA PHE A 87 7.19 1.01 1.11
C PHE A 87 8.65 0.58 0.95
N ASP A 88 8.88 -0.67 0.55
CA ASP A 88 10.22 -1.22 0.43
C ASP A 88 10.98 -0.75 -0.81
N MET A 89 10.28 -0.26 -1.83
CA MET A 89 10.89 0.15 -3.11
C MET A 89 11.22 1.63 -3.19
N ALA A 90 10.59 2.49 -2.39
CA ALA A 90 10.89 3.92 -2.42
C ALA A 90 12.39 4.25 -2.22
N PRO A 91 13.15 3.61 -1.29
CA PRO A 91 14.60 3.81 -1.23
C PRO A 91 15.33 3.38 -2.50
N TYR A 92 14.91 2.27 -3.13
CA TYR A 92 15.50 1.80 -4.39
C TYR A 92 15.29 2.80 -5.53
N THR A 93 14.16 3.51 -5.56
CA THR A 93 13.98 4.64 -6.48
C THR A 93 15.06 5.69 -6.30
N TRP A 94 15.40 6.04 -5.07
CA TRP A 94 16.44 7.02 -4.79
C TRP A 94 17.84 6.52 -5.18
N ASP A 95 18.13 5.24 -4.94
CA ASP A 95 19.38 4.62 -5.38
C ASP A 95 19.54 4.67 -6.91
N LEU A 96 18.48 4.37 -7.66
CA LEU A 96 18.49 4.45 -9.12
C LEU A 96 18.71 5.88 -9.63
N VAL A 97 18.09 6.87 -8.97
CA VAL A 97 18.30 8.28 -9.31
C VAL A 97 19.75 8.69 -9.10
N GLN A 98 20.39 8.27 -8.01
CA GLN A 98 21.80 8.58 -7.72
C GLN A 98 22.77 7.89 -8.69
N GLN A 99 22.42 6.70 -9.18
CA GLN A 99 23.27 5.90 -10.08
C GLN A 99 23.12 6.28 -11.56
N LEU A 100 22.06 7.01 -11.92
CA LEU A 100 21.80 7.41 -13.30
C LEU A 100 22.77 8.51 -13.74
N ASN A 101 23.84 8.11 -14.44
CA ASN A 101 24.82 9.04 -15.02
C ASN A 101 24.42 9.51 -16.44
N GLU A 102 23.86 8.61 -17.25
CA GLU A 102 23.44 8.87 -18.63
C GLU A 102 22.25 7.97 -19.01
N GLY A 103 21.55 8.31 -20.11
CA GLY A 103 20.40 7.56 -20.61
C GLY A 103 19.06 8.26 -20.36
N ARG A 104 17.99 7.47 -20.26
CA ARG A 104 16.61 7.98 -20.13
C ARG A 104 15.94 7.47 -18.87
N ALA A 105 15.51 8.38 -18.01
CA ALA A 105 14.56 8.10 -16.94
C ALA A 105 13.12 8.16 -17.49
N ILE A 106 12.32 7.14 -17.22
CA ILE A 106 10.91 7.07 -17.65
C ILE A 106 10.03 7.02 -16.41
N PHE A 107 9.01 7.87 -16.37
CA PHE A 107 7.99 7.91 -15.33
C PHE A 107 6.63 7.63 -15.97
N THR A 108 5.83 6.79 -15.33
CA THR A 108 4.53 6.36 -15.85
C THR A 108 3.40 6.78 -14.93
N GLN A 109 2.21 6.91 -15.49
CA GLN A 109 0.97 7.14 -14.76
C GLN A 109 -0.10 6.22 -15.36
N PRO A 110 -0.71 5.32 -14.56
CA PRO A 110 -1.81 4.49 -15.05
C PRO A 110 -3.09 5.32 -15.24
N PRO A 111 -4.08 4.82 -15.99
CA PRO A 111 -5.40 5.44 -16.06
C PRO A 111 -6.04 5.58 -14.67
N MET A 112 -6.88 6.61 -14.50
CA MET A 112 -7.66 6.78 -13.27
C MET A 112 -8.59 5.58 -13.02
N PRO A 113 -8.88 5.22 -11.75
CA PRO A 113 -8.45 5.88 -10.52
C PRO A 113 -7.02 5.52 -10.06
N ILE A 114 -6.32 6.48 -9.45
CA ILE A 114 -5.02 6.32 -8.77
C ILE A 114 -5.07 6.80 -7.33
#